data_AF-A0A4U7CNC1-F1
#
_entry.id   AF-A0A4U7CNC1-F1
#
_cell.length_a   1.000
_cell.length_b   1.000
_cell.length_c   1.000
_cell.angle_alpha   90.00
_cell.angle_beta   90.00
_cell.angle_gamma   90.00
#
_symmetry.space_group_name_H-M   'P 1'
#
loop_
_entity.id
_entity.type
_entity.pdbx_description
1 polymer ?
#
loop_
_entity_poly.entity_id
_entity_poly.type
_entity_poly.pdbx_seq_one_letter_code
_entity_poly.pdbx_strand_id
1 'polypeptide(L)'
;MSTIVTRRIEGSGPYAYRVTYRSADGRHHWEYLGPVGAVDPEGLTDEETAQLREEGFGLARHRVTTSHDLRRLEVANGLRDRLKEGVLAPTDDRRSTVVELAEDAPTTARQLLEAEAEDMVQELDKGAGQAALTEAEKGRIDFTETTIPEAQAAKAAILDEGIDDWTSVWSEDLTGVGEARQAARDNRQSIGGDRLDNEEGPDERTTSNDEMRSEAEKQALKYAKEGDADARAYLLEERGWTASEIETTPVAA
;
A
#
# COMPACT_ATOMS: atom_id res chain seq x y z
N MET A 1 11.44 -14.73 -34.29
CA MET A 1 12.34 -15.29 -33.28
C MET A 1 12.22 -14.39 -32.07
N SER A 2 11.80 -14.93 -30.93
CA SER A 2 11.75 -14.22 -29.65
C SER A 2 12.90 -14.68 -28.76
N THR A 3 13.37 -13.79 -27.91
CA THR A 3 14.42 -14.05 -26.91
C THR A 3 14.04 -13.30 -25.64
N ILE A 4 14.31 -13.91 -24.48
CA ILE A 4 14.13 -13.24 -23.21
C ILE A 4 15.42 -12.50 -22.82
N VAL A 5 15.25 -11.30 -22.28
CA VAL A 5 16.33 -10.47 -21.75
C VAL A 5 15.95 -10.01 -20.35
N THR A 6 16.80 -10.26 -19.36
CA THR A 6 16.65 -9.66 -18.04
C THR A 6 17.47 -8.38 -17.88
N ARG A 7 16.89 -7.36 -17.25
CA ARG A 7 17.57 -6.08 -17.00
C ARG A 7 17.28 -5.52 -15.61
N ARG A 8 18.25 -4.80 -15.07
CA ARG A 8 18.09 -3.90 -13.92
C ARG A 8 18.00 -2.47 -14.42
N ILE A 9 17.08 -1.69 -13.86
CA ILE A 9 16.84 -0.30 -14.23
C ILE A 9 16.95 0.53 -12.95
N GLU A 10 17.90 1.47 -12.92
CA GLU A 10 18.12 2.39 -11.79
C GLU A 10 18.25 1.69 -10.41
N GLY A 11 18.90 0.52 -10.40
CA GLY A 11 19.07 -0.29 -9.17
C GLY A 11 17.85 -1.10 -8.76
N SER A 12 16.74 -1.00 -9.48
CA SER A 12 15.53 -1.81 -9.31
C SER A 12 15.51 -2.98 -10.32
N GLY A 13 14.87 -4.09 -9.94
CA GLY A 13 14.83 -5.33 -10.74
C GLY A 13 15.61 -6.49 -10.10
N PRO A 14 15.80 -7.63 -10.80
CA PRO A 14 15.71 -7.77 -12.26
C PRO A 14 14.27 -7.82 -12.83
N TYR A 15 14.12 -7.33 -14.06
CA TYR A 15 12.90 -7.32 -14.88
C TYR A 15 13.08 -8.16 -16.13
N ALA A 16 12.07 -8.92 -16.53
CA ALA A 16 12.09 -9.74 -17.74
C ALA A 16 11.39 -9.04 -18.92
N TYR A 17 12.00 -9.13 -20.09
CA TYR A 17 11.45 -8.63 -21.34
C TYR A 17 11.49 -9.72 -22.41
N ARG A 18 10.39 -9.86 -23.16
CA ARG A 18 10.37 -10.64 -24.40
C ARG A 18 10.74 -9.72 -25.56
N VAL A 19 11.82 -10.05 -26.26
CA VAL A 19 12.30 -9.31 -27.42
C VAL A 19 12.02 -10.11 -28.67
N THR A 20 11.13 -9.61 -29.51
CA THR A 20 10.80 -10.23 -30.80
C THR A 20 11.38 -9.40 -31.93
N TYR A 21 12.18 -10.02 -32.80
CA TYR A 21 12.63 -9.36 -34.04
C TYR A 21 11.57 -9.51 -35.13
N ARG A 22 11.10 -8.38 -35.65
CA ARG A 22 10.14 -8.33 -36.76
C ARG A 22 10.88 -8.01 -38.05
N SER A 23 10.98 -9.01 -38.93
CA SER A 23 11.72 -8.90 -40.19
C SER A 23 11.06 -7.98 -41.23
N ALA A 24 9.74 -7.72 -41.08
CA ALA A 24 8.98 -6.88 -42.00
C ALA A 24 9.37 -5.39 -41.94
N ASP A 25 9.75 -4.89 -40.76
CA ASP A 25 10.12 -3.50 -40.51
C ASP A 25 11.54 -3.36 -39.94
N GLY A 26 12.25 -4.47 -39.71
CA GLY A 26 13.62 -4.49 -39.21
C GLY A 26 13.76 -3.99 -37.77
N ARG A 27 12.68 -4.06 -36.97
CA ARG A 27 12.63 -3.52 -35.61
C ARG A 27 12.54 -4.61 -34.56
N HIS A 28 13.06 -4.30 -33.37
CA HIS A 28 12.85 -5.10 -32.17
C HIS A 28 11.60 -4.61 -31.44
N HIS A 29 10.67 -5.52 -31.20
CA HIS A 29 9.55 -5.30 -30.30
C HIS A 29 9.92 -5.79 -28.91
N TRP A 30 9.76 -4.93 -27.91
CA TRP A 30 10.04 -5.22 -26.51
C TRP A 30 8.70 -5.30 -25.76
N GLU A 31 8.40 -6.46 -25.23
CA GLU A 31 7.24 -6.71 -24.38
C GLU A 31 7.73 -6.92 -22.95
N TYR A 32 7.15 -6.17 -22.01
CA TYR A 32 7.47 -6.32 -20.60
C TYR A 32 6.70 -7.49 -20.01
N LEU A 33 7.42 -8.45 -19.42
CA LEU A 33 6.82 -9.65 -18.84
C LEU A 33 6.56 -9.51 -17.35
N GLY A 34 7.35 -8.69 -16.65
CA GLY A 34 7.20 -8.47 -15.21
C GLY A 34 8.54 -8.44 -14.46
N PRO A 35 8.48 -8.09 -13.15
CA PRO A 35 9.62 -8.22 -12.26
C PRO A 35 9.89 -9.68 -11.91
N VAL A 36 11.09 -9.94 -11.37
CA VAL A 36 11.46 -11.25 -10.84
C VAL A 36 10.40 -11.77 -9.85
N GLY A 37 10.03 -13.04 -9.99
CA GLY A 37 9.03 -13.70 -9.16
C GLY A 37 7.58 -13.42 -9.52
N ALA A 38 7.29 -12.44 -10.38
CA ALA A 38 5.92 -12.11 -10.83
C ALA A 38 5.60 -12.58 -12.25
N VAL A 39 6.59 -13.09 -12.99
CA VAL A 39 6.39 -13.61 -14.36
C VAL A 39 5.75 -14.99 -14.31
N ASP A 40 4.50 -15.11 -14.74
CA ASP A 40 3.80 -16.39 -14.85
C ASP A 40 4.33 -17.23 -16.02
N PRO A 41 4.90 -18.42 -15.77
CA PRO A 41 5.40 -19.28 -16.82
C PRO A 41 4.30 -19.95 -17.67
N GLU A 42 3.00 -19.88 -17.34
CA GLU A 42 1.94 -20.28 -18.31
C GLU A 42 1.89 -19.35 -19.53
N GLY A 43 2.29 -18.09 -19.37
CA GLY A 43 2.35 -17.11 -20.45
C GLY A 43 3.63 -17.20 -21.30
N LEU A 44 4.49 -18.17 -21.02
CA LEU A 44 5.80 -18.34 -21.65
C LEU A 44 5.92 -19.66 -22.40
N THR A 45 6.75 -19.68 -23.44
CA THR A 45 7.15 -20.94 -24.07
C THR A 45 8.19 -21.68 -23.21
N ASP A 46 8.38 -22.99 -23.46
CA ASP A 46 9.41 -23.78 -22.76
C ASP A 46 10.82 -23.22 -22.95
N GLU A 47 11.11 -22.67 -24.14
CA GLU A 47 12.39 -22.04 -24.48
C GLU A 47 12.60 -20.72 -23.72
N GLU A 48 11.58 -19.88 -23.63
CA GLU A 48 11.60 -18.63 -22.86
C GLU A 48 11.76 -18.89 -21.35
N THR A 49 11.07 -19.93 -20.87
CA THR A 49 11.18 -20.41 -19.48
C THR A 49 12.58 -20.94 -19.18
N ALA A 50 13.19 -21.67 -20.12
CA ALA A 50 14.57 -22.15 -19.99
C ALA A 50 15.59 -21.00 -19.94
N GLN A 51 15.43 -19.99 -20.80
CA GLN A 51 16.28 -18.78 -20.81
C GLN A 51 16.19 -18.02 -19.49
N LEU A 52 14.98 -17.83 -18.94
CA LEU A 52 14.80 -17.18 -17.63
C LEU A 52 15.46 -17.97 -16.49
N ARG A 53 15.40 -19.31 -16.52
CA ARG A 53 16.10 -20.13 -15.52
C ARG A 53 17.62 -20.05 -15.67
N GLU A 54 18.14 -20.03 -16.89
CA GLU A 54 19.58 -19.90 -17.16
C GLU A 54 20.13 -18.56 -16.67
N GLU A 55 19.36 -17.48 -16.82
CA GLU A 55 19.68 -16.15 -16.30
C GLU A 55 19.43 -16.00 -14.78
N GLY A 56 18.99 -17.06 -14.09
CA GLY A 56 18.72 -17.04 -12.65
C GLY A 56 17.49 -16.20 -12.26
N PHE A 57 16.59 -15.95 -13.22
CA PHE A 57 15.37 -15.19 -13.01
C PHE A 57 14.28 -16.06 -12.39
N GLY A 58 13.82 -15.69 -11.19
CA GLY A 58 12.72 -16.37 -10.52
C GLY A 58 11.39 -16.21 -11.28
N LEU A 59 10.71 -17.34 -11.53
CA LEU A 59 9.38 -17.40 -12.16
C LEU A 59 8.28 -17.49 -11.09
N ALA A 60 7.05 -17.11 -11.43
CA ALA A 60 5.92 -16.99 -10.52
C ALA A 60 5.18 -18.29 -10.16
N ARG A 61 5.78 -19.48 -10.32
CA ARG A 61 5.08 -20.73 -9.97
C ARG A 61 5.66 -21.45 -8.76
N HIS A 62 4.78 -21.56 -7.76
CA HIS A 62 4.87 -22.44 -6.59
C HIS A 62 6.04 -22.18 -5.65
N ARG A 63 6.29 -20.92 -5.28
CA ARG A 63 7.02 -20.68 -4.04
C ARG A 63 6.00 -20.60 -2.92
N VAL A 64 5.93 -21.64 -2.09
CA VAL A 64 5.41 -21.46 -0.73
C VAL A 64 6.45 -20.60 -0.02
N THR A 65 6.41 -19.29 -0.26
CA THR A 65 7.17 -18.33 0.53
C THR A 65 6.49 -18.23 1.89
N THR A 66 7.29 -18.29 2.95
CA THR A 66 6.83 -17.90 4.28
C THR A 66 7.04 -16.41 4.38
N SER A 67 5.95 -15.64 4.50
CA SER A 67 6.00 -14.20 4.67
C SER A 67 5.30 -13.80 5.97
N HIS A 68 5.88 -12.84 6.67
CA HIS A 68 5.25 -12.23 7.84
C HIS A 68 5.43 -10.71 7.79
N ASP A 69 4.38 -9.98 8.15
CA ASP A 69 4.41 -8.53 8.31
C ASP A 69 4.93 -8.19 9.71
N LEU A 70 6.14 -7.64 9.79
CA LEU A 70 6.75 -7.22 11.05
C LEU A 70 6.28 -5.84 11.50
N ARG A 71 5.38 -5.19 10.74
CA ARG A 71 4.69 -3.92 11.07
C ARG A 71 5.58 -2.69 11.20
N ARG A 72 6.87 -2.85 11.49
CA ARG A 72 7.88 -1.79 11.59
C ARG A 72 9.01 -2.07 10.62
N LEU A 73 9.29 -1.08 9.78
CA LEU A 73 10.32 -1.17 8.75
C LEU A 73 11.72 -1.38 9.34
N GLU A 74 12.01 -0.76 10.47
CA GLU A 74 13.29 -0.92 11.18
C GLU A 74 13.50 -2.36 11.65
N VAL A 75 12.45 -2.99 12.17
CA VAL A 75 12.47 -4.38 12.64
C VAL A 75 12.59 -5.35 11.47
N ALA A 76 11.80 -5.12 10.40
CA ALA A 76 11.90 -5.87 9.16
C ALA A 76 13.32 -5.84 8.57
N ASN A 77 13.91 -4.65 8.50
CA ASN A 77 15.26 -4.48 7.97
C ASN A 77 16.34 -5.03 8.91
N GLY A 78 16.16 -4.89 10.23
CA GLY A 78 17.05 -5.53 11.21
C GLY A 78 17.00 -7.05 11.16
N LEU A 79 15.84 -7.64 10.86
CA LEU A 79 15.72 -9.08 10.62
C LEU A 79 16.42 -9.49 9.31
N ARG A 80 16.19 -8.77 8.21
CA ARG A 80 16.89 -8.99 6.92
C ARG A 80 18.41 -8.99 7.09
N ASP A 81 18.94 -8.05 7.89
CA ASP A 81 20.37 -7.93 8.14
C ASP A 81 20.95 -9.07 9.00
N ARG A 82 20.12 -9.72 9.82
CA ARG A 82 20.51 -10.91 10.60
C ARG A 82 20.43 -12.21 9.79
N LEU A 83 19.59 -12.25 8.76
CA LEU A 83 19.43 -13.42 7.91
C LEU A 83 20.64 -13.56 6.96
N LYS A 84 21.03 -14.80 6.68
CA LYS A 84 22.16 -15.10 5.78
C LYS A 84 21.78 -14.82 4.32
N GLU A 85 22.78 -14.51 3.48
CA GLU A 85 22.59 -14.40 2.03
C GLU A 85 21.95 -15.67 1.46
N GLY A 86 20.94 -15.49 0.61
CA GLY A 86 20.17 -16.59 0.00
C GLY A 86 18.94 -17.07 0.78
N VAL A 87 18.70 -16.55 1.99
CA VAL A 87 17.53 -16.93 2.79
C VAL A 87 16.28 -16.12 2.44
N LEU A 88 16.47 -14.89 1.95
CA LEU A 88 15.37 -14.01 1.54
C LEU A 88 14.85 -14.41 0.16
N ALA A 89 13.54 -14.26 -0.05
CA ALA A 89 12.96 -14.46 -1.35
C ALA A 89 13.51 -13.41 -2.35
N PRO A 90 13.68 -13.75 -3.62
CA PRO A 90 14.02 -12.77 -4.67
C PRO A 90 13.00 -11.63 -4.83
N THR A 91 11.79 -11.81 -4.31
CA THR A 91 10.70 -10.83 -4.28
C THR A 91 10.71 -9.96 -3.02
N ASP A 92 11.57 -10.26 -2.04
CA ASP A 92 11.65 -9.49 -0.80
C ASP A 92 12.12 -8.06 -1.07
N ASP A 93 11.30 -7.09 -0.67
CA ASP A 93 11.60 -5.67 -0.82
C ASP A 93 11.91 -5.03 0.53
N ARG A 94 13.12 -4.49 0.65
CA ARG A 94 13.61 -3.76 1.83
C ARG A 94 12.81 -2.51 2.17
N ARG A 95 11.98 -2.01 1.25
CA ARG A 95 11.03 -0.90 1.49
C ARG A 95 9.74 -1.35 2.16
N SER A 96 9.47 -2.66 2.21
CA SER A 96 8.28 -3.25 2.82
C SER A 96 8.52 -3.67 4.26
N THR A 97 7.46 -3.61 5.09
CA THR A 97 7.43 -4.19 6.44
C THR A 97 7.23 -5.71 6.42
N VAL A 98 6.80 -6.25 5.28
CA VAL A 98 6.65 -7.69 5.05
C VAL A 98 8.01 -8.26 4.69
N VAL A 99 8.47 -9.26 5.45
CA VAL A 99 9.68 -10.02 5.13
C VAL A 99 9.28 -11.33 4.49
N GLU A 100 9.84 -11.62 3.32
CA GLU A 100 9.58 -12.84 2.58
C GLU A 100 10.81 -13.75 2.57
N LEU A 101 10.64 -15.00 3.00
CA LEU A 101 11.69 -16.01 2.97
C LEU A 101 11.63 -16.84 1.68
N ALA A 102 12.79 -17.25 1.20
CA ALA A 102 12.91 -18.21 0.11
C ALA A 102 12.30 -19.56 0.51
N GLU A 103 11.88 -20.33 -0.49
CA GLU A 103 11.25 -21.65 -0.26
C GLU A 103 12.21 -22.62 0.44
N ASP A 104 13.50 -22.56 0.12
CA ASP A 104 14.57 -23.36 0.72
C ASP A 104 15.16 -22.74 1.99
N ALA A 105 14.54 -21.68 2.52
CA ALA A 105 14.98 -21.04 3.75
C ALA A 105 15.08 -22.07 4.90
N PRO A 106 16.20 -22.08 5.64
CA PRO A 106 16.38 -22.99 6.77
C PRO A 106 15.24 -22.83 7.77
N THR A 107 14.83 -23.93 8.42
CA THR A 107 13.79 -23.91 9.46
C THR A 107 14.09 -22.89 10.57
N THR A 108 15.38 -22.69 10.90
CA THR A 108 15.81 -21.68 11.88
C THR A 108 15.50 -20.26 11.46
N ALA A 109 15.53 -19.93 10.16
CA ALA A 109 15.15 -18.62 9.65
C ALA A 109 13.63 -18.41 9.70
N ARG A 110 12.84 -19.46 9.41
CA ARG A 110 11.38 -19.42 9.53
C ARG A 110 10.94 -19.20 10.98
N GLN A 111 11.50 -19.97 11.91
CA GLN A 111 11.24 -19.82 13.34
C GLN A 111 11.64 -18.43 13.86
N LEU A 112 12.73 -17.86 13.35
CA LEU A 112 13.14 -16.52 13.73
C LEU A 112 12.17 -15.45 13.23
N LEU A 113 11.72 -15.56 11.98
CA LEU A 113 10.73 -14.64 11.41
C LEU A 113 9.40 -14.72 12.15
N GLU A 114 8.94 -15.93 12.47
CA GLU A 114 7.71 -16.17 13.22
C GLU A 114 7.80 -15.58 14.64
N ALA A 115 8.88 -15.84 15.37
CA ALA A 115 9.09 -15.28 16.71
C ALA A 115 9.14 -13.74 16.69
N GLU A 116 9.82 -13.13 15.73
CA GLU A 116 9.89 -11.67 15.62
C GLU A 116 8.51 -11.07 15.27
N ALA A 117 7.72 -11.76 14.45
CA ALA A 117 6.36 -11.34 14.13
C ALA A 117 5.45 -11.41 15.37
N GLU A 118 5.55 -12.49 16.16
CA GLU A 118 4.80 -12.64 17.41
C GLU A 118 5.19 -11.56 18.44
N ASP A 119 6.48 -11.30 18.62
CA ASP A 119 6.96 -10.24 19.52
C ASP A 119 6.41 -8.87 19.09
N MET A 120 6.36 -8.61 17.78
CA MET A 120 5.80 -7.38 17.24
C MET A 120 4.29 -7.24 17.47
N VAL A 121 3.54 -8.34 17.36
CA VAL A 121 2.10 -8.36 17.72
C VAL A 121 1.94 -8.01 19.20
N GLN A 122 2.70 -8.66 20.08
CA GLN A 122 2.63 -8.42 21.52
C GLN A 122 3.03 -6.99 21.91
N GLU A 123 4.03 -6.41 21.26
CA GLU A 123 4.45 -5.03 21.51
C GLU A 123 3.41 -4.01 21.03
N LEU A 124 2.77 -4.27 19.89
CA LEU A 124 1.67 -3.43 19.41
C LEU A 124 0.44 -3.53 20.32
N ASP A 125 0.17 -4.71 20.86
CA ASP A 125 -0.92 -4.92 21.82
C ASP A 125 -0.74 -4.11 23.11
N LYS A 126 0.49 -3.95 23.58
CA LYS A 126 0.80 -3.13 24.76
C LYS A 126 0.67 -1.62 24.52
N GLY A 127 0.62 -1.17 23.26
CA GLY A 127 0.93 0.21 22.88
C GLY A 127 -0.24 1.18 22.67
N ALA A 128 -1.49 0.74 22.50
CA ALA A 128 -2.57 1.65 22.08
C ALA A 128 -3.15 2.53 23.20
N GLY A 129 -2.83 2.28 24.47
CA GLY A 129 -3.51 2.94 25.59
C GLY A 129 -5.00 2.56 25.68
N GLN A 130 -5.79 3.30 26.46
CA GLN A 130 -7.23 3.10 26.59
C GLN A 130 -7.98 4.37 26.19
N ALA A 131 -8.96 4.25 25.30
CA ALA A 131 -9.86 5.32 24.91
C ALA A 131 -11.20 5.11 25.62
N ALA A 132 -11.72 6.15 26.29
CA ALA A 132 -12.97 6.03 27.03
C ALA A 132 -14.15 5.73 26.09
N LEU A 133 -15.00 4.78 26.51
CA LEU A 133 -16.27 4.49 25.85
C LEU A 133 -17.34 5.49 26.31
N THR A 134 -18.03 6.07 25.36
CA THR A 134 -19.26 6.83 25.57
C THR A 134 -20.40 5.89 25.95
N GLU A 135 -21.43 6.42 26.61
CA GLU A 135 -22.61 5.62 26.98
C GLU A 135 -23.35 5.05 25.77
N ALA A 136 -23.34 5.75 24.63
CA ALA A 136 -23.94 5.26 23.40
C ALA A 136 -23.18 4.06 22.82
N GLU A 137 -21.85 4.03 22.95
CA GLU A 137 -21.01 2.90 22.52
C GLU A 137 -21.20 1.70 23.45
N LYS A 138 -21.25 1.92 24.78
CA LYS A 138 -21.54 0.85 25.75
C LYS A 138 -22.89 0.18 25.49
N GLY A 139 -23.88 0.91 24.99
CA GLY A 139 -25.19 0.34 24.66
C GLY A 139 -25.21 -0.52 23.39
N ARG A 140 -24.17 -0.46 22.56
CA ARG A 140 -24.07 -1.22 21.29
C ARG A 140 -23.17 -2.45 21.38
N ILE A 141 -22.31 -2.51 22.39
CA ILE A 141 -21.33 -3.58 22.60
C ILE A 141 -21.96 -4.70 23.42
N ASP A 142 -21.81 -5.94 22.96
CA ASP A 142 -22.16 -7.11 23.78
C ASP A 142 -21.02 -7.47 24.77
N PHE A 143 -21.13 -6.98 26.00
CA PHE A 143 -20.17 -7.28 27.08
C PHE A 143 -20.28 -8.70 27.65
N THR A 144 -21.10 -9.58 27.08
CA THR A 144 -21.05 -11.00 27.41
C THR A 144 -19.91 -11.71 26.67
N GLU A 145 -19.44 -11.15 25.55
CA GLU A 145 -18.36 -11.70 24.72
C GLU A 145 -17.05 -10.91 24.82
N THR A 146 -17.09 -9.66 25.32
CA THR A 146 -15.91 -8.81 25.54
C THR A 146 -15.93 -8.09 26.90
N THR A 147 -14.81 -7.53 27.34
CA THR A 147 -14.74 -6.70 28.56
C THR A 147 -14.54 -5.21 28.28
N ILE A 148 -14.94 -4.35 29.23
CA ILE A 148 -14.78 -2.89 29.10
C ILE A 148 -13.32 -2.47 28.81
N PRO A 149 -12.31 -3.01 29.52
CA PRO A 149 -10.91 -2.66 29.25
C PRO A 149 -10.45 -3.06 27.83
N GLU A 150 -10.92 -4.19 27.32
CA GLU A 150 -10.59 -4.68 25.97
C GLU A 150 -11.24 -3.78 24.91
N ALA A 151 -12.53 -3.48 25.04
CA ALA A 151 -13.22 -2.56 24.14
C ALA A 151 -12.60 -1.14 24.14
N GLN A 152 -12.15 -0.65 25.29
CA GLN A 152 -11.42 0.62 25.38
C GLN A 152 -10.06 0.60 24.68
N ALA A 153 -9.36 -0.53 24.77
CA ALA A 153 -8.07 -0.72 24.12
C ALA A 153 -8.22 -0.88 22.61
N ALA A 154 -9.21 -1.66 22.15
CA ALA A 154 -9.57 -1.81 20.75
C ALA A 154 -9.98 -0.47 20.11
N LYS A 155 -10.83 0.31 20.81
CA LYS A 155 -11.19 1.67 20.39
C LYS A 155 -9.95 2.56 20.22
N ALA A 156 -9.04 2.54 21.19
CA ALA A 156 -7.81 3.33 21.11
C ALA A 156 -6.94 2.91 19.91
N ALA A 157 -6.84 1.60 19.67
CA ALA A 157 -6.10 1.04 18.54
C ALA A 157 -6.67 1.46 17.18
N ILE A 158 -7.99 1.41 17.02
CA ILE A 158 -8.66 1.77 15.76
C ILE A 158 -8.60 3.28 15.52
N LEU A 159 -8.73 4.09 16.58
CA LEU A 159 -8.57 5.55 16.49
C LEU A 159 -7.13 5.96 16.15
N ASP A 160 -6.12 5.27 16.69
CA ASP A 160 -4.70 5.48 16.37
C ASP A 160 -4.38 5.22 14.89
N GLU A 161 -5.14 4.31 14.27
CA GLU A 161 -5.09 4.06 12.83
C GLU A 161 -5.87 5.10 11.99
N GLY A 162 -6.52 6.08 12.63
CA GLY A 162 -7.20 7.20 11.97
C GLY A 162 -8.61 6.92 11.50
N ILE A 163 -9.30 5.92 12.08
CA ILE A 163 -10.71 5.64 11.78
C ILE A 163 -11.60 6.25 12.86
N ASP A 164 -12.39 7.26 12.49
CA ASP A 164 -13.26 7.98 13.42
C ASP A 164 -14.43 7.12 13.94
N ASP A 165 -15.05 6.31 13.07
CA ASP A 165 -16.10 5.37 13.44
C ASP A 165 -15.53 3.97 13.68
N TRP A 166 -14.93 3.77 14.85
CA TRP A 166 -14.33 2.49 15.21
C TRP A 166 -15.34 1.34 15.30
N THR A 167 -16.61 1.62 15.58
CA THR A 167 -17.66 0.59 15.67
C THR A 167 -18.04 -0.01 14.32
N SER A 168 -17.69 0.64 13.21
CA SER A 168 -17.88 0.10 11.86
C SER A 168 -16.89 -1.01 11.50
N VAL A 169 -15.78 -1.09 12.24
CA VAL A 169 -14.68 -2.02 11.97
C VAL A 169 -14.48 -3.03 13.08
N TRP A 170 -14.91 -2.68 14.28
CA TRP A 170 -14.80 -3.53 15.45
C TRP A 170 -15.94 -4.56 15.51
N SER A 171 -15.59 -5.79 15.91
CA SER A 171 -16.52 -6.84 16.34
C SER A 171 -16.09 -7.39 17.70
N GLU A 172 -17.04 -7.94 18.45
CA GLU A 172 -16.84 -8.55 19.78
C GLU A 172 -15.80 -9.68 19.77
N ASP A 173 -15.62 -10.32 18.61
CA ASP A 173 -14.61 -11.36 18.38
C ASP A 173 -13.16 -10.83 18.36
N LEU A 174 -12.95 -9.51 18.22
CA LEU A 174 -11.63 -8.89 18.22
C LEU A 174 -11.19 -8.66 19.66
N THR A 175 -10.66 -9.72 20.26
CA THR A 175 -10.22 -9.76 21.67
C THR A 175 -8.89 -9.03 21.88
N GLY A 176 -8.10 -8.83 20.82
CA GLY A 176 -6.80 -8.16 20.86
C GLY A 176 -6.78 -6.75 20.25
N VAL A 177 -5.94 -5.88 20.83
CA VAL A 177 -5.63 -4.53 20.30
C VAL A 177 -5.03 -4.61 18.87
N GLY A 178 -4.22 -5.63 18.61
CA GLY A 178 -3.60 -5.93 17.33
C GLY A 178 -4.61 -6.41 16.29
N GLU A 179 -5.59 -7.22 16.69
CA GLU A 179 -6.70 -7.65 15.82
C GLU A 179 -7.57 -6.46 15.44
N ALA A 180 -7.88 -5.57 16.40
CA ALA A 180 -8.60 -4.32 16.15
C ALA A 180 -7.84 -3.37 15.19
N ARG A 181 -6.52 -3.21 15.34
CA ARG A 181 -5.70 -2.47 14.36
C ARG A 181 -5.67 -3.12 12.99
N GLN A 182 -5.56 -4.45 12.94
CA GLN A 182 -5.54 -5.18 11.68
C GLN A 182 -6.87 -4.99 10.93
N ALA A 183 -8.00 -5.14 11.62
CA ALA A 183 -9.32 -4.87 11.07
C ALA A 183 -9.43 -3.43 10.54
N ALA A 184 -8.92 -2.43 11.29
CA ALA A 184 -8.85 -1.03 10.84
C ALA A 184 -8.04 -0.86 9.54
N ARG A 185 -6.90 -1.54 9.43
CA ARG A 185 -6.08 -1.48 8.21
C ARG A 185 -6.75 -2.17 7.03
N ASP A 186 -7.31 -3.35 7.24
CA ASP A 186 -8.02 -4.11 6.21
C ASP A 186 -9.25 -3.35 5.70
N ASN A 187 -9.96 -2.66 6.59
CA ASN A 187 -11.05 -1.77 6.22
C ASN A 187 -10.58 -0.58 5.35
N ARG A 188 -9.44 0.05 5.69
CA ARG A 188 -8.86 1.11 4.84
C ARG A 188 -8.38 0.58 3.49
N GLN A 189 -7.78 -0.62 3.46
CA GLN A 189 -7.32 -1.25 2.23
C GLN A 189 -8.49 -1.68 1.34
N SER A 190 -9.59 -2.17 1.91
CA SER A 190 -10.78 -2.54 1.13
C SER A 190 -11.51 -1.33 0.58
N ILE A 191 -11.61 -0.22 1.34
CA ILE A 191 -12.13 1.06 0.84
C ILE A 191 -11.23 1.64 -0.27
N GLY A 192 -9.90 1.43 -0.19
CA GLY A 192 -8.95 1.84 -1.23
C GLY A 192 -8.87 0.89 -2.43
N GLY A 193 -9.31 -0.36 -2.29
CA GLY A 193 -9.14 -1.45 -3.25
C GLY A 193 -10.24 -1.56 -4.30
N ASP A 194 -11.39 -0.92 -4.11
CA ASP A 194 -12.51 -0.96 -5.05
C ASP A 194 -12.35 0.02 -6.24
N ARG A 195 -11.23 0.74 -6.32
CA ARG A 195 -10.78 1.40 -7.55
C ARG A 195 -9.72 0.52 -8.19
N LEU A 196 -10.14 -0.34 -9.11
CA LEU A 196 -9.44 -0.75 -10.34
C LEU A 196 -10.03 -2.10 -10.74
N ASP A 197 -11.18 -2.08 -11.42
CA ASP A 197 -11.55 -3.05 -12.45
C ASP A 197 -12.90 -2.65 -13.06
N ASN A 198 -12.88 -1.62 -13.90
CA ASN A 198 -13.74 -1.60 -15.08
C ASN A 198 -13.16 -0.68 -16.16
N GLU A 199 -13.07 -1.25 -17.36
CA GLU A 199 -12.56 -0.64 -18.58
C GLU A 199 -13.43 0.55 -19.02
N GLU A 200 -12.87 1.75 -19.21
CA GLU A 200 -13.29 2.66 -20.30
C GLU A 200 -12.30 3.84 -20.49
N GLY A 201 -11.69 3.92 -21.69
CA GLY A 201 -11.37 5.16 -22.42
C GLY A 201 -10.40 6.21 -21.83
N PRO A 202 -9.74 7.02 -22.68
CA PRO A 202 -8.96 8.14 -22.19
C PRO A 202 -9.92 9.30 -21.89
N ASP A 203 -10.18 9.62 -20.62
CA ASP A 203 -10.60 10.98 -20.32
C ASP A 203 -10.26 11.45 -18.90
N GLU A 204 -9.76 12.69 -18.88
CA GLU A 204 -9.74 13.65 -17.77
C GLU A 204 -9.26 13.19 -16.38
N ARG A 205 -7.93 13.35 -16.17
CA ARG A 205 -7.43 13.78 -14.86
C ARG A 205 -7.92 15.20 -14.56
N THR A 206 -9.18 15.31 -14.18
CA THR A 206 -9.71 16.42 -13.38
C THR A 206 -10.30 15.81 -12.12
N THR A 207 -9.44 15.14 -11.33
CA THR A 207 -9.68 15.04 -9.89
C THR A 207 -9.84 16.49 -9.42
N SER A 208 -11.06 16.89 -9.13
CA SER A 208 -11.43 18.28 -8.92
C SER A 208 -10.55 18.89 -7.84
N ASN A 209 -9.65 19.80 -8.24
CA ASN A 209 -8.85 20.65 -7.35
C ASN A 209 -9.70 21.40 -6.30
N ASP A 210 -11.03 21.42 -6.46
CA ASP A 210 -11.98 22.00 -5.51
C ASP A 210 -12.06 21.29 -4.15
N GLU A 211 -11.81 19.98 -4.06
CA GLU A 211 -11.93 19.26 -2.78
C GLU A 211 -10.70 19.43 -1.87
N MET A 212 -9.55 19.85 -2.42
CA MET A 212 -8.31 20.10 -1.67
C MET A 212 -8.05 21.59 -1.37
N ARG A 213 -9.02 22.48 -1.60
CA ARG A 213 -8.87 23.91 -1.32
C ARG A 213 -9.26 24.24 0.11
N SER A 214 -8.38 24.97 0.78
CA SER A 214 -8.64 25.46 2.14
C SER A 214 -9.82 26.43 2.16
N GLU A 215 -10.57 26.46 3.27
CA GLU A 215 -11.69 27.40 3.44
C GLU A 215 -11.27 28.87 3.26
N ALA A 216 -10.01 29.19 3.58
CA ALA A 216 -9.42 30.51 3.33
C ALA A 216 -9.33 30.86 1.84
N GLU A 217 -9.00 29.89 0.96
CA GLU A 217 -8.95 30.10 -0.49
C GLU A 217 -10.34 30.28 -1.09
N LYS A 218 -11.33 29.51 -0.62
CA LYS A 218 -12.72 29.65 -1.06
C LYS A 218 -13.27 31.03 -0.69
N GLN A 219 -12.98 31.49 0.54
CA GLN A 219 -13.37 32.81 1.00
C GLN A 219 -12.65 33.93 0.22
N ALA A 220 -11.36 33.77 -0.04
CA ALA A 220 -10.61 34.72 -0.86
C ALA A 220 -11.11 34.75 -2.31
N LEU A 221 -11.50 33.61 -2.90
CA LEU A 221 -12.09 33.54 -4.24
C LEU A 221 -13.40 34.33 -4.31
N LYS A 222 -14.24 34.20 -3.27
CA LYS A 222 -15.49 34.96 -3.17
C LYS A 222 -15.22 36.46 -3.17
N TYR A 223 -14.35 36.95 -2.31
CA TYR A 223 -14.04 38.39 -2.23
C TYR A 223 -13.33 38.91 -3.49
N ALA A 224 -12.43 38.12 -4.08
CA ALA A 224 -11.77 38.48 -5.33
C ALA A 224 -12.77 38.67 -6.49
N LYS A 225 -13.84 37.87 -6.53
CA LYS A 225 -14.94 38.04 -7.51
C LYS A 225 -15.86 39.22 -7.21
N GLU A 226 -16.01 39.58 -5.94
CA GLU A 226 -16.75 40.78 -5.52
C GLU A 226 -15.95 42.08 -5.77
N GLY A 227 -14.70 41.98 -6.25
CA GLY A 227 -13.86 43.12 -6.64
C GLY A 227 -12.83 43.54 -5.60
N ASP A 228 -12.59 42.71 -4.58
CA ASP A 228 -11.59 42.96 -3.55
C ASP A 228 -10.17 42.71 -4.11
N ALA A 229 -9.36 43.77 -4.14
CA ALA A 229 -8.01 43.74 -4.67
C ALA A 229 -7.04 42.96 -3.76
N ASP A 230 -7.25 42.96 -2.45
CA ASP A 230 -6.39 42.29 -1.47
C ASP A 230 -6.63 40.77 -1.53
N ALA A 231 -7.89 40.36 -1.66
CA ALA A 231 -8.24 38.95 -1.85
C ALA A 231 -7.71 38.39 -3.18
N ARG A 232 -7.72 39.20 -4.24
CA ARG A 232 -7.14 38.83 -5.53
C ARG A 232 -5.62 38.72 -5.47
N ALA A 233 -4.94 39.64 -4.78
CA ALA A 233 -3.49 39.58 -4.57
C ALA A 233 -3.09 38.33 -3.79
N TYR A 234 -3.81 38.00 -2.71
CA TYR A 234 -3.60 36.78 -1.93
C TYR A 234 -3.65 35.50 -2.80
N LEU A 235 -4.66 35.39 -3.67
CA LEU A 235 -4.79 34.22 -4.54
C LEU A 235 -3.67 34.12 -5.58
N LEU A 236 -3.28 35.24 -6.20
CA LEU A 236 -2.25 35.29 -7.23
C LEU A 236 -0.83 35.07 -6.65
N GLU A 237 -0.52 35.74 -5.54
CA GLU A 237 0.85 35.82 -5.01
C GLU A 237 1.15 34.75 -3.96
N GLU A 238 0.19 34.43 -3.08
CA GLU A 238 0.42 33.47 -1.98
C GLU A 238 -0.06 32.06 -2.29
N ARG A 239 -1.13 31.93 -3.09
CA ARG A 239 -1.75 30.62 -3.42
C ARG A 239 -1.48 30.15 -4.84
N GLY A 240 -0.80 30.96 -5.66
CA GLY A 240 -0.35 30.59 -6.99
C GLY A 240 -1.46 30.43 -8.03
N TRP A 241 -2.63 31.04 -7.81
CA TRP A 241 -3.69 31.07 -8.80
C TRP A 241 -3.30 31.92 -9.99
N THR A 242 -3.81 31.57 -11.15
CA THR A 242 -3.76 32.43 -12.33
C THR A 242 -4.98 33.34 -12.38
N ALA A 243 -4.85 34.50 -13.01
CA ALA A 243 -5.98 35.42 -13.22
C ALA A 243 -7.15 34.73 -13.96
N SER A 244 -6.83 33.81 -14.89
CA SER A 244 -7.83 33.03 -15.61
C SER A 244 -8.58 32.07 -14.69
N GLU A 245 -7.90 31.41 -13.74
CA GLU A 245 -8.54 30.48 -12.80
C GLU A 245 -9.47 31.19 -11.82
N ILE A 246 -9.13 32.40 -11.39
CA ILE A 246 -9.98 33.22 -10.51
C ILE A 246 -11.30 33.57 -11.22
N GLU A 247 -11.24 33.87 -12.52
CA GLU A 247 -12.41 34.25 -13.32
C GLU A 247 -13.30 33.03 -13.67
N THR A 248 -12.69 31.90 -14.03
CA THR A 248 -13.42 30.71 -14.51
C THR A 248 -13.94 29.79 -13.39
N THR A 249 -13.32 29.79 -12.20
CA THR A 249 -13.72 28.90 -11.10
C THR A 249 -15.05 29.36 -10.48
N PRO A 250 -16.13 28.56 -10.48
CA PRO A 250 -17.38 28.92 -9.80
C PRO A 250 -17.17 28.97 -8.28
N VAL A 251 -17.77 29.96 -7.61
CA VAL A 251 -17.76 30.01 -6.13
C VAL A 251 -18.85 29.05 -5.66
N ALA A 252 -18.47 28.00 -4.91
CA ALA A 252 -19.45 27.16 -4.24
C ALA A 252 -20.25 28.01 -3.25
N ALA A 253 -21.59 27.90 -3.32
CA ALA A 253 -22.53 28.72 -2.55
C ALA A 253 -22.44 28.46 -1.04
#